data_AF-A0A8T4N8R4-F1
#
_entry.id   AF-A0A8T4N8R4-F1
#
_cell.length_a   1.000
_cell.length_b   1.000
_cell.length_c   1.000
_cell.angle_alpha   90.00
_cell.angle_beta   90.00
_cell.angle_gamma   90.00
#
_symmetry.space_group_name_H-M   'P 1'
#
loop_
_entity.id
_entity.type
_entity.pdbx_description
1 polymer ?
#
loop_
_entity_poly.entity_id
_entity_poly.type
_entity_poly.pdbx_seq_one_letter_code
_entity_poly.pdbx_strand_id
1 'polypeptide(L)'
;MKLEGIRTVVIDDKLEEVNELLLALNKKGIPYNYYSKLEDLPDEPKEGIRLVFLDFNLGVSSDVDVKTKESVIENFLHKIISQKNGPYILVIWAASIENNEVLKLLKERLPKSHNSLPVLIIDDFNKDEIKDDSGRIITRIEEKLILDKLVNVLFQWERFGHSSLSETLREFIGENEKKVSLDSFLNVIDGKIKRDFKKYTELELGSKDNDDKNLLRVPQMLLNDFFKEKSDSFIMKQDYGPNIALEIRNIEDREYEKSDRAKINSLFNLNFNESCEEVRPGKVYLVNKEFLDKIDFQFAFDKDNLKKEIMERYFQKTLTTDEEKDVDIIALEITPECDFSQKNWKTHKLIFGILIPDEIYNKTKFYKKDKQISMSGVSDSITKPLLVRKSRSSKNFLISFDCLFFKTIKNESISGLNSLFSLRKPFFSQIQHIFANHISRPGKIEFN
;
A
#
# COMPACT_ATOMS: atom_id res chain seq x y z
N MET A 1 18.19 -15.09 2.08
CA MET A 1 17.77 -13.89 1.32
C MET A 1 19.02 -13.13 0.90
N LYS A 2 19.11 -12.62 -0.33
CA LYS A 2 20.21 -11.72 -0.74
C LYS A 2 19.94 -10.29 -0.29
N LEU A 3 20.99 -9.57 0.12
CA LEU A 3 20.92 -8.16 0.56
C LEU A 3 21.07 -7.12 -0.56
N GLU A 4 21.06 -7.53 -1.83
CA GLU A 4 21.12 -6.62 -2.97
C GLU A 4 19.84 -5.75 -3.05
N GLY A 5 20.00 -4.44 -3.31
CA GLY A 5 18.89 -3.50 -3.51
C GLY A 5 18.23 -2.97 -2.23
N ILE A 6 18.68 -3.39 -1.04
CA ILE A 6 18.17 -2.85 0.23
C ILE A 6 18.98 -1.64 0.70
N ARG A 7 18.31 -0.68 1.36
CA ARG A 7 18.99 0.46 1.99
C ARG A 7 19.58 0.04 3.33
N THR A 8 20.89 0.16 3.43
CA THR A 8 21.67 -0.22 4.62
C THR A 8 22.20 1.02 5.33
N VAL A 9 22.20 0.99 6.66
CA VAL A 9 22.85 1.99 7.50
C VAL A 9 23.86 1.30 8.40
N VAL A 10 25.04 1.91 8.57
CA VAL A 10 26.06 1.49 9.53
C VAL A 10 26.31 2.63 10.50
N ILE A 11 26.19 2.37 11.79
CA ILE A 11 26.34 3.36 12.86
C ILE A 11 27.44 2.86 13.79
N ASP A 12 28.58 3.52 13.79
CA ASP A 12 29.74 3.19 14.63
C ASP A 12 30.64 4.42 14.75
N ASP A 13 31.12 4.73 15.95
CA ASP A 13 31.93 5.92 16.21
C ASP A 13 33.39 5.77 15.76
N LYS A 14 33.82 4.56 15.39
CA LYS A 14 35.18 4.24 14.95
C LYS A 14 35.21 3.58 13.58
N LEU A 15 35.68 4.33 12.59
CA LEU A 15 35.77 3.86 11.21
C LEU A 15 36.65 2.61 11.07
N GLU A 16 37.72 2.49 11.88
CA GLU A 16 38.63 1.34 11.81
C GLU A 16 37.96 0.03 12.25
N GLU A 17 36.97 0.10 13.15
CA GLU A 17 36.25 -1.08 13.63
C GLU A 17 35.25 -1.61 12.58
N VAL A 18 34.80 -0.76 11.66
CA VAL A 18 33.80 -1.11 10.64
C VAL A 18 34.36 -1.29 9.24
N ASN A 19 35.62 -0.92 9.00
CA ASN A 19 36.20 -0.88 7.67
C ASN A 19 36.03 -2.21 6.90
N GLU A 20 36.25 -3.34 7.57
CA GLU A 20 36.07 -4.67 6.98
C GLU A 20 34.60 -4.96 6.61
N LEU A 21 33.63 -4.54 7.42
CA LEU A 21 32.21 -4.62 7.04
C LEU A 21 31.92 -3.75 5.82
N LEU A 22 32.41 -2.51 5.80
CA LEU A 22 32.18 -1.58 4.69
C LEU A 22 32.76 -2.12 3.39
N LEU A 23 33.94 -2.75 3.44
CA LEU A 23 34.56 -3.46 2.32
C LEU A 23 33.74 -4.68 1.89
N ALA A 24 33.18 -5.44 2.83
CA ALA A 24 32.30 -6.57 2.51
C ALA A 24 31.03 -6.13 1.77
N LEU A 25 30.37 -5.09 2.28
CA LEU A 25 29.18 -4.51 1.65
C LEU A 25 29.51 -4.01 0.24
N ASN A 26 30.63 -3.31 0.07
CA ASN A 26 31.12 -2.83 -1.22
C ASN A 26 31.38 -3.97 -2.22
N LYS A 27 32.09 -5.03 -1.79
CA LYS A 27 32.37 -6.22 -2.63
C LYS A 27 31.09 -6.92 -3.09
N LYS A 28 30.00 -6.81 -2.32
CA LYS A 28 28.67 -7.35 -2.64
C LYS A 28 27.76 -6.37 -3.37
N GLY A 29 28.22 -5.14 -3.62
CA GLY A 29 27.42 -4.10 -4.27
C GLY A 29 26.23 -3.62 -3.43
N ILE A 30 26.30 -3.76 -2.10
CA ILE A 30 25.24 -3.33 -1.18
C ILE A 30 25.46 -1.87 -0.82
N PRO A 31 24.56 -0.94 -1.19
CA PRO A 31 24.71 0.46 -0.84
C PRO A 31 24.47 0.67 0.66
N TYR A 32 25.31 1.50 1.28
CA TYR A 32 25.18 1.87 2.69
C TYR A 32 25.42 3.36 2.92
N ASN A 33 24.81 3.89 3.98
CA ASN A 33 25.20 5.15 4.60
C ASN A 33 25.90 4.85 5.92
N TYR A 34 27.08 5.43 6.13
CA TYR A 34 27.83 5.31 7.37
C TYR A 34 27.71 6.60 8.19
N TYR A 35 27.40 6.47 9.48
CA TYR A 35 27.31 7.58 10.41
C TYR A 35 28.16 7.31 11.66
N SER A 36 29.02 8.26 12.01
CA SER A 36 29.89 8.17 13.18
C SER A 36 29.51 9.14 14.31
N LYS A 37 28.89 10.28 13.96
CA LYS A 37 28.56 11.36 14.90
C LYS A 37 27.15 11.88 14.67
N LEU A 38 26.59 12.50 15.70
CA LEU A 38 25.26 13.12 15.66
C LEU A 38 25.15 14.28 14.67
N GLU A 39 26.27 14.96 14.39
CA GLU A 39 26.38 16.10 13.48
C GLU A 39 26.30 15.69 12.00
N ASP A 40 26.70 14.45 11.69
CA ASP A 40 26.72 13.90 10.32
C ASP A 40 25.40 13.22 9.96
N LEU A 41 24.42 13.21 10.88
CA LEU A 41 23.12 12.59 10.67
C LEU A 41 22.28 13.37 9.66
N PRO A 42 21.36 12.69 8.94
CA PRO A 42 20.51 13.38 7.98
C PRO A 42 19.62 14.42 8.66
N ASP A 43 19.38 15.55 7.98
CA ASP A 43 18.48 16.61 8.45
C ASP A 43 17.07 16.11 8.77
N GLU A 44 16.62 15.11 8.01
CA GLU A 44 15.34 14.44 8.18
C GLU A 44 15.49 12.92 8.20
N PRO A 45 14.81 12.21 9.12
CA PRO A 45 14.79 10.76 9.17
C PRO A 45 14.34 10.14 7.85
N LYS A 46 14.98 9.04 7.45
CA LYS A 46 14.77 8.41 6.14
C LYS A 46 13.79 7.25 6.22
N GLU A 47 13.05 7.07 5.13
CA GLU A 47 12.17 5.94 4.90
C GLU A 47 12.86 4.88 4.02
N GLY A 48 12.41 3.63 4.12
CA GLY A 48 12.90 2.51 3.30
C GLY A 48 14.21 1.88 3.77
N ILE A 49 14.70 2.18 4.98
CA ILE A 49 15.85 1.50 5.60
C ILE A 49 15.42 0.08 5.97
N ARG A 50 16.24 -0.92 5.58
CA ARG A 50 15.94 -2.35 5.80
C ARG A 50 16.99 -3.08 6.62
N LEU A 51 18.21 -2.55 6.67
CA LEU A 51 19.30 -3.14 7.45
C LEU A 51 20.05 -2.04 8.19
N VAL A 52 20.23 -2.21 9.49
CA VAL A 52 20.96 -1.27 10.34
C VAL A 52 22.01 -2.06 11.10
N PHE A 53 23.28 -1.72 10.91
CA PHE A 53 24.37 -2.14 11.79
C PHE A 53 24.56 -1.06 12.84
N LEU A 54 24.58 -1.46 14.10
CA LEU A 54 24.60 -0.56 15.24
C LEU A 54 25.70 -0.99 16.21
N ASP A 55 26.68 -0.11 16.42
CA ASP A 55 27.57 -0.22 17.55
C ASP A 55 26.85 -0.03 18.86
N PHE A 56 27.16 -0.91 19.79
CA PHE A 56 26.51 -0.95 21.08
C PHE A 56 27.13 0.03 22.09
N ASN A 57 28.37 0.48 21.85
CA ASN A 57 29.08 1.43 22.72
C ASN A 57 29.23 2.82 22.09
N LEU A 58 28.28 3.23 21.23
CA LEU A 58 28.33 4.50 20.50
C LEU A 58 28.62 5.71 21.39
N GLY A 59 29.77 6.35 21.21
CA GLY A 59 30.08 7.67 21.79
C GLY A 59 30.10 7.70 23.31
N VAL A 60 30.18 6.54 23.98
CA VAL A 60 30.08 6.42 25.43
C VAL A 60 31.19 5.49 25.94
N SER A 61 31.91 5.92 26.99
CA SER A 61 32.91 5.06 27.63
C SER A 61 32.28 3.82 28.28
N SER A 62 33.07 2.76 28.42
CA SER A 62 32.61 1.47 28.95
C SER A 62 31.90 1.59 30.32
N ASP A 63 32.30 2.57 31.14
CA ASP A 63 31.87 2.78 32.53
C ASP A 63 30.55 3.54 32.72
N VAL A 64 29.91 4.02 31.65
CA VAL A 64 28.65 4.76 31.76
C VAL A 64 27.46 3.83 31.97
N ASP A 65 26.45 4.32 32.69
CA ASP A 65 25.26 3.56 33.02
C ASP A 65 24.45 3.12 31.78
N VAL A 66 23.75 2.01 31.95
CA VAL A 66 22.97 1.31 30.92
C VAL A 66 21.89 2.19 30.29
N LYS A 67 21.26 3.10 31.05
CA LYS A 67 20.18 3.95 30.53
C LYS A 67 20.71 5.04 29.60
N THR A 68 21.85 5.60 29.93
CA THR A 68 22.50 6.62 29.09
C THR A 68 22.91 6.02 27.74
N LYS A 69 23.51 4.82 27.73
CA LYS A 69 23.85 4.10 26.49
C LYS A 69 22.61 3.84 25.60
N GLU A 70 21.52 3.39 26.22
CA GLU A 70 20.26 3.16 25.53
C GLU A 70 19.67 4.44 24.93
N SER A 71 19.65 5.54 25.68
CA SER A 71 19.12 6.82 25.20
C SER A 71 19.92 7.41 24.04
N VAL A 72 21.24 7.18 24.00
CA VAL A 72 22.09 7.56 22.86
C VAL A 72 21.69 6.77 21.62
N ILE A 73 21.63 5.44 21.73
CA ILE A 73 21.19 4.55 20.63
C ILE A 73 19.81 4.98 20.10
N GLU A 74 18.87 5.23 21.01
CA GLU A 74 17.51 5.63 20.65
C GLU A 74 17.52 6.94 19.84
N ASN A 75 18.29 7.94 20.26
CA ASN A 75 18.43 9.21 19.57
C ASN A 75 19.00 9.06 18.15
N PHE A 76 20.02 8.20 17.97
CA PHE A 76 20.53 7.87 16.65
C PHE A 76 19.45 7.22 15.77
N LEU A 77 18.74 6.23 16.29
CA LEU A 77 17.67 5.55 15.56
C LEU A 77 16.54 6.52 15.16
N HIS A 78 16.09 7.41 16.06
CA HIS A 78 15.04 8.41 15.77
C HIS A 78 15.45 9.42 14.70
N LYS A 79 16.72 9.84 14.70
CA LYS A 79 17.21 10.81 13.71
C LYS A 79 17.44 10.18 12.34
N ILE A 80 17.76 8.89 12.29
CA ILE A 80 18.07 8.18 11.04
C ILE A 80 16.81 7.55 10.43
N ILE A 81 15.96 6.93 11.25
CA ILE A 81 14.84 6.09 10.81
C ILE A 81 13.53 6.83 11.01
N SER A 82 12.79 7.02 9.92
CA SER A 82 11.47 7.65 9.98
C SER A 82 10.47 6.80 10.76
N GLN A 83 9.55 7.47 11.45
CA GLN A 83 8.36 6.85 12.06
C GLN A 83 7.47 6.12 11.04
N LYS A 84 7.65 6.38 9.73
CA LYS A 84 6.97 5.72 8.62
C LYS A 84 7.86 4.74 7.84
N ASN A 85 9.04 4.39 8.36
CA ASN A 85 10.04 3.60 7.63
C ASN A 85 9.56 2.20 7.22
N GLY A 86 8.71 1.59 8.05
CA GLY A 86 8.33 0.19 7.94
C GLY A 86 9.36 -0.77 8.58
N PRO A 87 9.16 -2.08 8.41
CA PRO A 87 10.00 -3.10 9.05
C PRO A 87 11.45 -3.03 8.59
N TYR A 88 12.38 -3.31 9.50
CA TYR A 88 13.83 -3.38 9.24
C TYR A 88 14.52 -4.42 10.12
N ILE A 89 15.74 -4.80 9.77
CA ILE A 89 16.60 -5.69 10.53
C ILE A 89 17.62 -4.83 11.28
N LEU A 90 17.79 -5.10 12.57
CA LEU A 90 18.81 -4.48 13.41
C LEU A 90 19.89 -5.50 13.73
N VAL A 91 21.12 -5.22 13.29
CA VAL A 91 22.32 -5.97 13.62
C VAL A 91 23.06 -5.18 14.69
N ILE A 92 23.19 -5.78 15.86
CA ILE A 92 23.95 -5.24 16.98
C ILE A 92 25.26 -6.00 17.03
N TRP A 93 26.35 -5.25 17.11
CA TRP A 93 27.67 -5.83 17.31
C TRP A 93 28.37 -5.22 18.53
N ALA A 94 29.15 -6.03 19.23
CA ALA A 94 29.91 -5.59 20.39
C ALA A 94 31.17 -6.48 20.53
N ALA A 95 32.18 -5.99 21.25
CA ALA A 95 33.37 -6.80 21.56
C ALA A 95 33.07 -7.92 22.58
N SER A 96 32.04 -7.75 23.43
CA SER A 96 31.48 -8.79 24.30
C SER A 96 29.97 -8.61 24.41
N ILE A 97 29.22 -9.71 24.28
CA ILE A 97 27.74 -9.73 24.24
C ILE A 97 27.15 -10.25 25.57
N GLU A 98 27.97 -10.61 26.55
CA GLU A 98 27.47 -11.25 27.78
C GLU A 98 26.55 -10.35 28.61
N ASN A 99 25.35 -10.87 28.92
CA ASN A 99 24.34 -10.30 29.83
C ASN A 99 23.98 -8.83 29.56
N ASN A 100 23.57 -8.54 28.34
CA ASN A 100 23.40 -7.18 27.89
C ASN A 100 22.07 -6.52 28.35
N GLU A 101 22.04 -5.98 29.57
CA GLU A 101 20.90 -5.23 30.13
C GLU A 101 20.42 -4.09 29.23
N VAL A 102 21.33 -3.46 28.47
CA VAL A 102 20.98 -2.39 27.52
C VAL A 102 20.10 -2.93 26.39
N LEU A 103 20.32 -4.17 25.92
CA LEU A 103 19.47 -4.77 24.87
C LEU A 103 18.06 -5.08 25.39
N LYS A 104 17.96 -5.50 26.65
CA LYS A 104 16.65 -5.69 27.30
C LYS A 104 15.90 -4.36 27.39
N LEU A 105 16.58 -3.31 27.87
CA LEU A 105 15.99 -1.97 27.94
C LEU A 105 15.58 -1.43 26.57
N LEU A 106 16.42 -1.62 25.54
CA LEU A 106 16.10 -1.20 24.17
C LEU A 106 14.85 -1.93 23.63
N LYS A 107 14.75 -3.25 23.84
CA LYS A 107 13.58 -4.05 23.45
C LYS A 107 12.30 -3.60 24.19
N GLU A 108 12.41 -3.08 25.42
CA GLU A 108 11.29 -2.58 26.21
C GLU A 108 10.88 -1.14 25.88
N ARG A 109 11.83 -0.28 25.51
CA ARG A 109 11.62 1.17 25.30
C ARG A 109 11.32 1.53 23.86
N LEU A 110 12.03 0.94 22.89
CA LEU A 110 11.86 1.26 21.48
C LEU A 110 10.40 1.14 21.00
N PRO A 111 9.60 0.13 21.41
CA PRO A 111 8.17 0.05 21.08
C PRO A 111 7.29 1.17 21.66
N LYS A 112 7.75 1.84 22.73
CA LYS A 112 7.02 2.93 23.39
C LYS A 112 7.32 4.29 22.77
N SER A 113 8.48 4.42 22.12
CA SER A 113 8.95 5.68 21.57
C SER A 113 8.94 5.73 20.05
N HIS A 114 9.01 4.59 19.35
CA HIS A 114 9.11 4.52 17.90
C HIS A 114 8.07 3.59 17.27
N ASN A 115 7.39 4.05 16.22
CA ASN A 115 6.35 3.29 15.51
C ASN A 115 6.92 2.25 14.53
N SER A 116 8.12 2.50 14.01
CA SER A 116 8.83 1.56 13.13
C SER A 116 9.76 0.68 13.95
N LEU A 117 9.49 -0.62 14.03
CA LEU A 117 10.23 -1.53 14.89
C LEU A 117 11.04 -2.54 14.08
N PRO A 118 12.19 -3.00 14.64
CA PRO A 118 12.96 -4.06 14.01
C PRO A 118 12.16 -5.37 14.08
N VAL A 119 12.04 -6.06 12.94
CA VAL A 119 11.37 -7.37 12.84
C VAL A 119 12.30 -8.54 13.15
N LEU A 120 13.60 -8.26 13.13
CA LEU A 120 14.66 -9.17 13.52
C LEU A 120 15.78 -8.36 14.16
N ILE A 121 16.26 -8.84 15.31
CA ILE A 121 17.47 -8.34 15.95
C ILE A 121 18.49 -9.47 15.91
N ILE A 122 19.68 -9.18 15.38
CA ILE A 122 20.81 -10.10 15.36
C ILE A 122 21.85 -9.51 16.31
N ASP A 123 22.12 -10.20 17.42
CA ASP A 123 22.92 -9.70 18.54
C ASP A 123 24.14 -10.58 18.85
N ASP A 124 24.44 -11.57 18.03
CA ASP A 124 25.53 -12.54 18.21
C ASP A 124 26.76 -12.26 17.34
N PHE A 125 26.98 -11.01 16.94
CA PHE A 125 28.16 -10.58 16.20
C PHE A 125 29.24 -10.01 17.13
N ASN A 126 30.35 -10.74 17.27
CA ASN A 126 31.55 -10.22 17.93
C ASN A 126 32.38 -9.42 16.93
N LYS A 127 32.74 -8.17 17.27
CA LYS A 127 33.61 -7.31 16.44
C LYS A 127 34.95 -7.96 16.10
N ASP A 128 35.50 -8.77 16.99
CA ASP A 128 36.79 -9.44 16.76
C ASP A 128 36.69 -10.57 15.73
N GLU A 129 35.53 -11.21 15.56
CA GLU A 129 35.30 -12.22 14.51
C GLU A 129 35.27 -11.61 13.10
N ILE A 130 35.10 -10.29 12.98
CA ILE A 130 34.90 -9.58 11.70
C ILE A 130 36.22 -9.24 11.02
N LYS A 131 37.29 -9.04 11.79
CA LYS A 131 38.60 -8.61 11.28
C LYS A 131 39.28 -9.65 10.39
N ASP A 132 38.96 -10.93 10.59
CA ASP A 132 39.67 -12.04 9.95
C ASP A 132 38.97 -12.59 8.70
N ASP A 133 37.65 -12.35 8.50
CA ASP A 133 36.90 -12.82 7.33
C ASP A 133 35.65 -11.97 7.03
N SER A 134 35.85 -10.84 6.34
CA SER A 134 34.76 -9.92 5.99
C SER A 134 33.73 -10.49 5.01
N GLY A 135 34.02 -11.58 4.28
CA GLY A 135 33.02 -12.27 3.46
C GLY A 135 32.00 -13.07 4.28
N ARG A 136 32.39 -13.49 5.48
CA ARG A 136 31.59 -14.36 6.35
C ARG A 136 30.49 -13.62 7.08
N ILE A 137 30.64 -12.32 7.39
CA ILE A 137 29.59 -11.53 8.06
C ILE A 137 28.32 -11.44 7.23
N ILE A 138 28.45 -11.06 5.95
CA ILE A 138 27.32 -10.96 5.03
C ILE A 138 26.68 -12.34 4.86
N THR A 139 27.50 -13.37 4.67
CA THR A 139 27.01 -14.75 4.55
C THR A 139 26.23 -15.19 5.81
N ARG A 140 26.74 -14.91 7.01
CA ARG A 140 26.08 -15.25 8.29
C ARG A 140 24.78 -14.46 8.50
N ILE A 141 24.72 -13.20 8.07
CA ILE A 141 23.48 -12.43 8.05
C ILE A 141 22.50 -13.06 7.06
N GLU A 142 22.94 -13.34 5.84
CA GLU A 142 22.12 -13.98 4.82
C GLU A 142 21.60 -15.34 5.29
N GLU A 143 22.39 -16.14 6.00
CA GLU A 143 21.99 -17.41 6.65
C GLU A 143 20.94 -17.18 7.74
N LYS A 144 21.13 -16.19 8.61
CA LYS A 144 20.11 -15.83 9.62
C LYS A 144 18.84 -15.27 8.99
N LEU A 145 18.94 -14.67 7.81
CA LEU A 145 17.82 -14.24 6.98
C LEU A 145 17.29 -15.37 6.07
N ILE A 146 17.97 -16.51 5.99
CA ILE A 146 17.44 -17.74 5.36
C ILE A 146 16.55 -18.47 6.35
N LEU A 147 16.75 -18.31 7.67
CA LEU A 147 15.89 -18.91 8.70
C LEU A 147 14.45 -18.37 8.62
N ASP A 148 13.61 -19.07 7.85
CA ASP A 148 12.15 -19.25 7.87
C ASP A 148 11.31 -18.19 8.60
N LYS A 149 11.45 -16.91 8.22
CA LYS A 149 10.50 -15.86 8.65
C LYS A 149 9.73 -15.33 7.46
N LEU A 150 8.40 -15.25 7.61
CA LEU A 150 7.50 -14.67 6.60
C LEU A 150 7.90 -13.24 6.20
N VAL A 151 8.55 -12.49 7.08
CA VAL A 151 9.03 -11.14 6.76
C VAL A 151 10.09 -11.13 5.65
N ASN A 152 10.86 -12.21 5.49
CA ASN A 152 11.83 -12.33 4.41
C ASN A 152 11.13 -12.49 3.04
N VAL A 153 9.92 -13.04 3.00
CA VAL A 153 9.09 -13.07 1.78
C VAL A 153 8.74 -11.64 1.36
N LEU A 154 8.43 -10.76 2.32
CA LEU A 154 8.13 -9.35 2.04
C LEU A 154 9.36 -8.56 1.59
N PHE A 155 10.52 -8.75 2.21
CA PHE A 155 11.76 -8.10 1.73
C PHE A 155 12.23 -8.65 0.37
N GLN A 156 12.00 -9.93 0.09
CA GLN A 156 12.23 -10.48 -1.24
C GLN A 156 11.29 -9.85 -2.28
N TRP A 157 10.01 -9.66 -1.93
CA TRP A 157 9.06 -8.96 -2.79
C TRP A 157 9.50 -7.53 -3.12
N GLU A 158 10.02 -6.78 -2.13
CA GLU A 158 10.61 -5.46 -2.36
C GLU A 158 11.83 -5.52 -3.30
N ARG A 159 12.71 -6.51 -3.12
CA ARG A 159 13.85 -6.73 -4.03
C ARG A 159 13.38 -7.02 -5.45
N PHE A 160 12.35 -7.84 -5.63
CA PHE A 160 11.78 -8.09 -6.97
C PHE A 160 11.31 -6.80 -7.61
N GLY A 161 10.65 -5.92 -6.86
CA GLY A 161 10.33 -4.57 -7.34
C GLY A 161 11.56 -3.80 -7.84
N HIS A 162 12.65 -3.78 -7.08
CA HIS A 162 13.88 -3.12 -7.51
C HIS A 162 14.48 -3.73 -8.79
N SER A 163 14.54 -5.07 -8.86
CA SER A 163 14.99 -5.78 -10.06
C SER A 163 14.11 -5.48 -11.26
N SER A 164 12.78 -5.55 -11.11
CA SER A 164 11.81 -5.26 -12.17
C SER A 164 11.91 -3.85 -12.72
N LEU A 165 12.11 -2.84 -11.86
CA LEU A 165 12.34 -1.47 -12.31
C LEU A 165 13.62 -1.36 -13.14
N SER A 166 14.69 -1.99 -12.68
CA SER A 166 15.98 -2.00 -13.37
C SER A 166 15.90 -2.68 -14.74
N GLU A 167 15.21 -3.84 -14.83
CA GLU A 167 15.01 -4.54 -16.11
C GLU A 167 14.12 -3.75 -17.06
N THR A 168 13.04 -3.14 -16.56
CA THR A 168 12.13 -2.31 -17.36
C THR A 168 12.86 -1.14 -17.99
N LEU A 169 13.68 -0.43 -17.20
CA LEU A 169 14.47 0.69 -17.72
C LEU A 169 15.54 0.23 -18.72
N ARG A 170 16.22 -0.88 -18.42
CA ARG A 170 17.23 -1.46 -19.33
C ARG A 170 16.62 -1.83 -20.69
N GLU A 171 15.48 -2.51 -20.70
CA GLU A 171 14.78 -2.91 -21.93
C GLU A 171 14.21 -1.70 -22.68
N PHE A 172 13.68 -0.71 -21.97
CA PHE A 172 13.10 0.48 -22.60
C PHE A 172 14.17 1.40 -23.22
N ILE A 173 15.27 1.65 -22.51
CA ILE A 173 16.38 2.47 -23.00
C ILE A 173 17.13 1.74 -24.11
N GLY A 174 17.32 0.42 -23.96
CA GLY A 174 18.08 -0.42 -24.87
C GLY A 174 19.59 -0.37 -24.61
N GLU A 175 20.33 -1.22 -25.31
CA GLU A 175 21.79 -1.30 -25.20
C GLU A 175 22.48 -0.44 -26.27
N ASN A 176 23.69 0.05 -25.97
CA ASN A 176 24.48 0.78 -26.94
C ASN A 176 25.14 -0.17 -27.95
N GLU A 177 24.39 -0.61 -28.95
CA GLU A 177 24.88 -1.54 -29.97
C GLU A 177 25.99 -0.95 -30.87
N LYS A 178 26.10 0.38 -30.94
CA LYS A 178 27.07 1.07 -31.79
C LYS A 178 28.14 1.72 -30.91
N LYS A 179 29.42 1.53 -31.25
CA LYS A 179 30.56 2.19 -30.60
C LYS A 179 30.63 3.69 -30.96
N VAL A 180 29.59 4.45 -30.60
CA VAL A 180 29.49 5.90 -30.79
C VAL A 180 30.06 6.65 -29.59
N SER A 181 30.34 7.93 -29.75
CA SER A 181 30.72 8.80 -28.63
C SER A 181 29.59 8.94 -27.61
N LEU A 182 29.94 9.30 -26.37
CA LEU A 182 28.96 9.53 -25.30
C LEU A 182 27.91 10.58 -25.71
N ASP A 183 28.31 11.72 -26.25
CA ASP A 183 27.38 12.77 -26.68
C ASP A 183 26.44 12.28 -27.79
N SER A 184 26.95 11.48 -28.72
CA SER A 184 26.12 10.89 -29.77
C SER A 184 25.13 9.88 -29.19
N PHE A 185 25.53 9.08 -28.21
CA PHE A 185 24.66 8.12 -27.54
C PHE A 185 23.54 8.84 -26.76
N LEU A 186 23.87 9.87 -26.00
CA LEU A 186 22.90 10.67 -25.23
C LEU A 186 21.84 11.30 -26.15
N ASN A 187 22.26 11.89 -27.27
CA ASN A 187 21.33 12.47 -28.26
C ASN A 187 20.44 11.41 -28.92
N VAL A 188 20.99 10.22 -29.21
CA VAL A 188 20.22 9.12 -29.80
C VAL A 188 19.18 8.59 -28.81
N ILE A 189 19.53 8.41 -27.54
CA ILE A 189 18.57 7.97 -26.50
C ILE A 189 17.46 8.99 -26.32
N ASP A 190 17.80 10.26 -26.14
CA ASP A 190 16.80 11.32 -25.94
C ASP A 190 15.81 11.38 -27.12
N GLY A 191 16.33 11.33 -28.34
CA GLY A 191 15.50 11.27 -29.55
C GLY A 191 14.63 10.02 -29.65
N LYS A 192 15.15 8.86 -29.22
CA LYS A 192 14.39 7.59 -29.15
C LYS A 192 13.26 7.69 -28.14
N ILE A 193 13.54 8.08 -26.89
CA ILE A 193 12.55 8.20 -25.81
C ILE A 193 11.41 9.13 -26.24
N LYS A 194 11.73 10.32 -26.77
CA LYS A 194 10.73 11.28 -27.27
C LYS A 194 9.84 10.68 -28.36
N ARG A 195 10.43 9.94 -29.30
CA ARG A 195 9.70 9.29 -30.40
C ARG A 195 8.79 8.18 -29.89
N ASP A 196 9.28 7.34 -29.00
CA ASP A 196 8.55 6.20 -28.46
C ASP A 196 7.39 6.68 -27.58
N PHE A 197 7.62 7.68 -26.72
CA PHE A 197 6.57 8.32 -25.91
C PHE A 197 5.46 8.92 -26.77
N LYS A 198 5.83 9.66 -27.82
CA LYS A 198 4.86 10.23 -28.76
C LYS A 198 4.06 9.16 -29.47
N LYS A 199 4.72 8.16 -30.08
CA LYS A 199 4.05 7.07 -30.80
C LYS A 199 3.10 6.29 -29.92
N TYR A 200 3.52 5.96 -28.69
CA TYR A 200 2.68 5.20 -27.77
C TYR A 200 1.44 6.00 -27.36
N THR A 201 1.61 7.29 -27.04
CA THR A 201 0.48 8.18 -26.72
C THR A 201 -0.51 8.28 -27.89
N GLU A 202 -0.01 8.42 -29.13
CA GLU A 202 -0.83 8.44 -30.34
C GLU A 202 -1.58 7.13 -30.58
N LEU A 203 -1.01 5.98 -30.20
CA LEU A 203 -1.66 4.67 -30.31
C LEU A 203 -2.77 4.48 -29.27
N GLU A 204 -2.55 4.88 -28.02
CA GLU A 204 -3.51 4.70 -26.92
C GLU A 204 -4.68 5.69 -26.99
N LEU A 205 -4.41 6.97 -27.29
CA LEU A 205 -5.42 8.03 -27.24
C LEU A 205 -5.86 8.52 -28.62
N GLY A 206 -5.18 8.10 -29.69
CA GLY A 206 -5.37 8.60 -31.04
C GLY A 206 -4.58 9.88 -31.33
N SER A 207 -4.28 10.11 -32.61
CA SER A 207 -3.44 11.23 -33.10
C SER A 207 -4.03 12.64 -32.93
N LYS A 208 -5.24 12.76 -32.38
CA LYS A 208 -5.95 14.03 -32.16
C LYS A 208 -5.93 14.51 -30.70
N ASP A 209 -5.24 13.79 -29.81
CA ASP A 209 -5.09 14.25 -28.43
C ASP A 209 -4.15 15.46 -28.35
N ASN A 210 -4.62 16.54 -27.71
CA ASN A 210 -3.92 17.83 -27.63
C ASN A 210 -3.42 18.16 -26.21
N ASP A 211 -3.47 17.22 -25.26
CA ASP A 211 -3.00 17.47 -23.89
C ASP A 211 -1.54 17.00 -23.74
N ASP A 212 -0.62 17.98 -23.68
CA ASP A 212 0.81 17.75 -23.53
C ASP A 212 1.16 16.90 -22.28
N LYS A 213 0.30 16.89 -21.24
CA LYS A 213 0.53 16.04 -20.07
C LYS A 213 0.44 14.56 -20.40
N ASN A 214 -0.37 14.17 -21.40
CA ASN A 214 -0.53 12.78 -21.80
C ASN A 214 0.71 12.23 -22.49
N LEU A 215 1.46 13.07 -23.21
CA LEU A 215 2.74 12.70 -23.83
C LEU A 215 3.77 12.19 -22.80
N LEU A 216 3.63 12.57 -21.54
CA LEU A 216 4.48 12.10 -20.44
C LEU A 216 3.80 11.03 -19.59
N ARG A 217 2.51 11.17 -19.29
CA ARG A 217 1.79 10.29 -18.36
C ARG A 217 1.47 8.92 -18.96
N VAL A 218 0.97 8.87 -20.20
CA VAL A 218 0.52 7.62 -20.84
C VAL A 218 1.68 6.65 -21.03
N PRO A 219 2.86 7.06 -21.54
CA PRO A 219 4.01 6.15 -21.65
C PRO A 219 4.50 5.63 -20.30
N GLN A 220 4.43 6.44 -19.22
CA GLN A 220 4.79 5.97 -17.88
C GLN A 220 3.81 4.91 -17.36
N MET A 221 2.54 4.93 -17.77
CA MET A 221 1.60 3.86 -17.43
C MET A 221 2.00 2.53 -18.10
N LEU A 222 2.47 2.55 -19.35
CA LEU A 222 3.02 1.36 -20.01
C LEU A 222 4.26 0.83 -19.29
N LEU A 223 5.15 1.71 -18.83
CA LEU A 223 6.31 1.28 -18.03
C LEU A 223 5.87 0.56 -16.74
N ASN A 224 4.74 0.94 -16.14
CA ASN A 224 4.19 0.22 -14.99
C ASN A 224 3.69 -1.19 -15.37
N ASP A 225 3.14 -1.37 -16.57
CA ASP A 225 2.71 -2.68 -17.06
C ASP A 225 3.90 -3.62 -17.27
N PHE A 226 4.99 -3.12 -17.90
CA PHE A 226 6.23 -3.88 -18.03
C PHE A 226 6.85 -4.20 -16.66
N PHE A 227 6.91 -3.22 -15.76
CA PHE A 227 7.37 -3.42 -14.40
C PHE A 227 6.58 -4.55 -13.71
N LYS A 228 5.25 -4.52 -13.83
CA LYS A 228 4.37 -5.52 -13.24
C LYS A 228 4.64 -6.91 -13.82
N GLU A 229 4.74 -7.03 -15.14
CA GLU A 229 5.05 -8.29 -15.82
C GLU A 229 6.36 -8.90 -15.31
N LYS A 230 7.43 -8.09 -15.21
CA LYS A 230 8.73 -8.56 -14.70
C LYS A 230 8.62 -8.95 -13.23
N SER A 231 7.91 -8.16 -12.42
CA SER A 231 7.71 -8.44 -10.99
C SER A 231 6.99 -9.78 -10.80
N ASP A 232 5.90 -10.00 -11.54
CA ASP A 232 5.16 -11.26 -11.52
C ASP A 232 6.06 -12.43 -11.96
N SER A 233 6.91 -12.23 -12.97
CA SER A 233 7.89 -13.24 -13.41
C SER A 233 8.88 -13.63 -12.30
N PHE A 234 9.44 -12.65 -11.57
CA PHE A 234 10.33 -12.93 -10.44
C PHE A 234 9.61 -13.67 -9.31
N ILE A 235 8.39 -13.24 -8.96
CA ILE A 235 7.57 -13.88 -7.92
C ILE A 235 7.30 -15.35 -8.27
N MET A 236 6.93 -15.64 -9.53
CA MET A 236 6.58 -16.99 -9.98
C MET A 236 7.78 -17.93 -10.08
N LYS A 237 8.99 -17.39 -10.27
CA LYS A 237 10.24 -18.18 -10.32
C LYS A 237 10.85 -18.42 -8.95
N GLN A 238 10.39 -17.71 -7.92
CA GLN A 238 10.97 -17.80 -6.58
C GLN A 238 10.58 -19.12 -5.90
N ASP A 239 11.58 -19.81 -5.37
CA ASP A 239 11.38 -20.93 -4.44
C ASP A 239 11.39 -20.40 -3.01
N TYR A 240 10.28 -20.57 -2.30
CA TYR A 240 10.12 -20.15 -0.90
C TYR A 240 10.44 -21.27 0.11
N GLY A 241 10.79 -22.47 -0.37
CA GLY A 241 11.01 -23.65 0.46
C GLY A 241 9.72 -24.21 1.09
N PRO A 242 9.71 -25.49 1.50
CA PRO A 242 8.51 -26.13 2.03
C PRO A 242 8.13 -25.67 3.45
N ASN A 243 9.08 -25.18 4.24
CA ASN A 243 8.88 -24.88 5.67
C ASN A 243 7.89 -23.74 5.90
N ILE A 244 8.10 -22.58 5.25
CA ILE A 244 7.21 -21.41 5.40
C ILE A 244 5.78 -21.74 4.98
N ALA A 245 5.61 -22.49 3.89
CA ALA A 245 4.28 -22.90 3.43
C ALA A 245 3.58 -23.83 4.44
N LEU A 246 4.32 -24.74 5.06
CA LEU A 246 3.79 -25.60 6.13
C LEU A 246 3.42 -24.80 7.38
N GLU A 247 4.26 -23.84 7.78
CA GLU A 247 3.95 -22.94 8.90
C GLU A 247 2.64 -22.18 8.66
N ILE A 248 2.47 -21.56 7.48
CA ILE A 248 1.24 -20.85 7.12
C ILE A 248 0.02 -21.78 7.14
N ARG A 249 0.15 -23.00 6.59
CA ARG A 249 -0.95 -23.98 6.56
C ARG A 249 -1.35 -24.47 7.94
N ASN A 250 -0.40 -24.51 8.88
CA ASN A 250 -0.62 -24.99 10.24
C ASN A 250 -1.05 -23.88 11.21
N ILE A 251 -1.11 -22.61 10.77
CA ILE A 251 -1.69 -21.54 11.57
C ILE A 251 -3.16 -21.89 11.82
N GLU A 252 -3.55 -21.92 13.10
CA GLU A 252 -4.94 -22.06 13.48
C GLU A 252 -5.77 -20.94 12.84
N ASP A 253 -6.83 -21.31 12.14
CA ASP A 253 -7.79 -20.34 11.63
C ASP A 253 -8.49 -19.67 12.83
N ARG A 254 -8.02 -18.47 13.17
CA ARG A 254 -8.59 -17.63 14.22
C ARG A 254 -9.35 -16.50 13.58
N GLU A 255 -10.55 -16.25 14.09
CA GLU A 255 -11.34 -15.12 13.63
C GLU A 255 -10.58 -13.82 13.88
N TYR A 256 -10.30 -13.05 12.83
CA TYR A 256 -9.69 -11.73 12.98
C TYR A 256 -10.52 -10.86 13.93
N GLU A 257 -9.84 -10.16 14.84
CA GLU A 257 -10.47 -9.07 15.57
C GLU A 257 -11.13 -8.09 14.60
N LYS A 258 -12.28 -7.56 15.01
CA LYS A 258 -13.12 -6.72 14.15
C LYS A 258 -12.35 -5.53 13.55
N SER A 259 -11.54 -4.86 14.36
CA SER A 259 -10.71 -3.74 13.91
C SER A 259 -9.65 -4.16 12.89
N ASP A 260 -9.03 -5.32 13.06
CA ASP A 260 -7.96 -5.77 12.14
C ASP A 260 -8.55 -6.25 10.81
N ARG A 261 -9.71 -6.92 10.86
CA ARG A 261 -10.49 -7.22 9.66
C ARG A 261 -10.84 -5.95 8.89
N ALA A 262 -11.28 -4.90 9.57
CA ALA A 262 -11.59 -3.61 8.96
C ALA A 262 -10.37 -2.97 8.28
N LYS A 263 -9.20 -3.01 8.93
CA LYS A 263 -7.93 -2.51 8.35
C LYS A 263 -7.53 -3.30 7.10
N ILE A 264 -7.55 -4.63 7.19
CA ILE A 264 -7.20 -5.54 6.10
C ILE A 264 -8.14 -5.34 4.90
N ASN A 265 -9.45 -5.31 5.13
CA ASN A 265 -10.43 -5.06 4.09
C ASN A 265 -10.22 -3.70 3.42
N SER A 266 -9.88 -2.68 4.19
CA SER A 266 -9.59 -1.34 3.64
C SER A 266 -8.34 -1.36 2.78
N LEU A 267 -7.28 -2.04 3.23
CA LEU A 267 -6.03 -2.17 2.48
C LEU A 267 -6.25 -2.89 1.14
N PHE A 268 -6.99 -3.99 1.12
CA PHE A 268 -7.18 -4.82 -0.07
C PHE A 268 -8.26 -4.33 -1.03
N ASN A 269 -9.27 -3.61 -0.53
CA ASN A 269 -10.44 -3.25 -1.34
C ASN A 269 -10.59 -1.75 -1.60
N LEU A 270 -9.94 -0.88 -0.82
CA LEU A 270 -10.09 0.58 -0.94
C LEU A 270 -8.76 1.28 -1.23
N ASN A 271 -8.86 2.45 -1.87
CA ASN A 271 -7.76 3.38 -2.07
C ASN A 271 -8.18 4.79 -1.60
N PHE A 272 -7.56 5.27 -0.52
CA PHE A 272 -7.81 6.60 0.05
C PHE A 272 -6.86 7.68 -0.50
N ASN A 273 -5.87 7.32 -1.30
CA ASN A 273 -4.84 8.24 -1.79
C ASN A 273 -5.21 8.93 -3.11
N GLU A 274 -6.31 8.55 -3.74
CA GLU A 274 -6.80 9.15 -4.99
C GLU A 274 -7.63 10.41 -4.70
N SER A 275 -6.97 11.50 -4.31
CA SER A 275 -7.55 12.84 -4.41
C SER A 275 -7.34 13.35 -5.84
N CYS A 276 -8.08 12.81 -6.79
CA CYS A 276 -8.10 13.35 -8.15
C CYS A 276 -9.50 13.92 -8.42
N GLU A 277 -9.58 15.14 -8.92
CA GLU A 277 -10.85 15.79 -9.32
C GLU A 277 -11.48 15.11 -10.55
N GLU A 278 -10.70 14.30 -11.27
CA GLU A 278 -11.15 13.62 -12.48
C GLU A 278 -12.05 12.42 -12.14
N VAL A 279 -13.23 12.37 -12.73
CA VAL A 279 -14.18 11.27 -12.55
C VAL A 279 -13.62 10.01 -13.20
N ARG A 280 -13.60 8.89 -12.45
CA ARG A 280 -13.11 7.59 -12.93
C ARG A 280 -13.96 6.45 -12.36
N PRO A 281 -14.01 5.28 -13.03
CA PRO A 281 -14.62 4.08 -12.50
C PRO A 281 -14.07 3.73 -11.12
N GLY A 282 -14.95 3.22 -10.25
CA GLY A 282 -14.58 2.79 -8.90
C GLY A 282 -14.56 3.91 -7.87
N LYS A 283 -14.67 5.19 -8.26
CA LYS A 283 -14.72 6.30 -7.30
C LYS A 283 -16.04 6.33 -6.53
N VAL A 284 -15.93 6.62 -5.24
CA VAL A 284 -17.05 6.75 -4.32
C VAL A 284 -17.18 8.19 -3.85
N TYR A 285 -18.38 8.75 -3.94
CA TYR A 285 -18.70 10.13 -3.59
C TYR A 285 -19.67 10.18 -2.42
N LEU A 286 -19.56 11.23 -1.60
CA LEU A 286 -20.56 11.54 -0.59
C LEU A 286 -21.77 12.19 -1.26
N VAL A 287 -22.97 11.70 -0.97
CA VAL A 287 -24.23 12.27 -1.47
C VAL A 287 -24.71 13.34 -0.49
N ASN A 288 -24.07 14.51 -0.58
CA ASN A 288 -24.43 15.69 0.18
C ASN A 288 -25.33 16.62 -0.66
N LYS A 289 -25.69 17.78 -0.11
CA LYS A 289 -26.51 18.78 -0.81
C LYS A 289 -25.90 19.20 -2.15
N GLU A 290 -24.59 19.45 -2.20
CA GLU A 290 -23.89 19.83 -3.44
C GLU A 290 -24.00 18.76 -4.52
N PHE A 291 -23.79 17.49 -4.16
CA PHE A 291 -23.95 16.34 -5.05
C PHE A 291 -25.36 16.28 -5.62
N LEU A 292 -26.34 16.37 -4.73
CA LEU A 292 -27.76 16.29 -5.07
C LEU A 292 -28.20 17.49 -5.94
N ASP A 293 -27.62 18.67 -5.76
CA ASP A 293 -27.92 19.87 -6.57
C ASP A 293 -27.39 19.80 -8.00
N LYS A 294 -26.32 19.03 -8.25
CA LYS A 294 -25.74 18.85 -9.59
C LYS A 294 -26.40 17.75 -10.43
N ILE A 295 -27.18 16.85 -9.80
CA ILE A 295 -27.76 15.68 -10.45
C ILE A 295 -29.26 15.84 -10.64
N ASP A 296 -29.72 15.57 -11.87
CA ASP A 296 -31.13 15.50 -12.19
C ASP A 296 -31.70 14.11 -11.85
N PHE A 297 -32.59 14.07 -10.86
CA PHE A 297 -33.23 12.83 -10.37
C PHE A 297 -34.53 12.47 -11.07
N GLN A 298 -35.03 13.28 -12.03
CA GLN A 298 -36.29 13.01 -12.71
C GLN A 298 -36.41 11.54 -13.15
N PHE A 299 -37.49 10.88 -12.73
CA PHE A 299 -37.92 9.50 -13.10
C PHE A 299 -37.32 8.28 -12.37
N ALA A 300 -36.42 8.40 -11.39
CA ALA A 300 -35.87 7.23 -10.69
C ALA A 300 -36.36 7.11 -9.23
N PHE A 301 -36.17 8.16 -8.45
CA PHE A 301 -36.55 8.28 -7.03
C PHE A 301 -36.49 9.77 -6.65
N ASP A 302 -37.23 10.17 -5.63
CA ASP A 302 -37.28 11.57 -5.21
C ASP A 302 -35.99 11.97 -4.47
N LYS A 303 -35.33 13.04 -4.93
CA LYS A 303 -34.11 13.60 -4.34
C LYS A 303 -34.25 13.85 -2.84
N ASP A 304 -35.43 14.31 -2.42
CA ASP A 304 -35.71 14.64 -1.02
C ASP A 304 -35.98 13.39 -0.16
N ASN A 305 -36.35 12.26 -0.80
CA ASN A 305 -36.64 11.00 -0.13
C ASN A 305 -35.56 9.92 -0.30
N LEU A 306 -34.55 10.13 -1.15
CA LEU A 306 -33.49 9.15 -1.44
C LEU A 306 -32.87 8.54 -0.17
N LYS A 307 -32.49 9.38 0.80
CA LYS A 307 -31.91 8.93 2.07
C LYS A 307 -32.87 8.00 2.82
N LYS A 308 -34.15 8.38 2.88
CA LYS A 308 -35.20 7.61 3.56
C LYS A 308 -35.45 6.27 2.88
N GLU A 309 -35.63 6.26 1.55
CA GLU A 309 -35.87 5.04 0.76
C GLU A 309 -34.71 4.05 0.89
N ILE A 310 -33.46 4.52 0.81
CA ILE A 310 -32.29 3.70 1.06
C ILE A 310 -32.33 3.15 2.49
N MET A 311 -32.53 4.00 3.50
CA MET A 311 -32.54 3.57 4.89
C MET A 311 -33.58 2.47 5.19
N GLU A 312 -34.80 2.59 4.65
CA GLU A 312 -35.86 1.57 4.81
C GLU A 312 -35.47 0.19 4.25
N ARG A 313 -34.62 0.17 3.22
CA ARG A 313 -34.11 -1.08 2.66
C ARG A 313 -33.02 -1.71 3.51
N TYR A 314 -32.20 -0.91 4.17
CA TYR A 314 -31.02 -1.38 4.91
C TYR A 314 -31.26 -1.65 6.40
N PHE A 315 -32.25 -1.00 7.02
CA PHE A 315 -32.52 -1.11 8.46
C PHE A 315 -33.79 -1.90 8.76
N GLN A 316 -33.75 -2.76 9.79
CA GLN A 316 -34.92 -3.48 10.31
C GLN A 316 -35.61 -2.72 11.45
N LYS A 317 -34.94 -1.71 12.01
CA LYS A 317 -35.41 -0.90 13.13
C LYS A 317 -35.25 0.57 12.77
N THR A 318 -36.19 1.40 13.21
CA THR A 318 -36.07 2.85 13.13
C THR A 318 -34.83 3.30 13.92
N LEU A 319 -34.03 4.17 13.32
CA LEU A 319 -32.88 4.78 13.96
C LEU A 319 -33.31 5.99 14.79
N THR A 320 -32.50 6.38 15.77
CA THR A 320 -32.70 7.69 16.44
C THR A 320 -32.22 8.82 15.53
N THR A 321 -32.69 10.04 15.74
CA THR A 321 -32.29 11.22 14.95
C THR A 321 -30.77 11.44 14.94
N ASP A 322 -30.05 11.07 16.00
CA ASP A 322 -28.59 11.18 16.03
C ASP A 322 -27.91 10.06 15.24
N GLU A 323 -28.42 8.83 15.31
CA GLU A 323 -27.92 7.71 14.49
C GLU A 323 -28.15 7.93 13.00
N GLU A 324 -29.30 8.52 12.62
CA GLU A 324 -29.58 8.87 11.24
C GLU A 324 -28.59 9.90 10.68
N LYS A 325 -28.07 10.82 11.50
CA LYS A 325 -27.04 11.78 11.09
C LYS A 325 -25.71 11.12 10.81
N ASP A 326 -25.39 10.04 11.51
CA ASP A 326 -24.12 9.32 11.35
C ASP A 326 -24.12 8.36 10.15
N VAL A 327 -25.28 8.13 9.50
CA VAL A 327 -25.38 7.35 8.26
C VAL A 327 -25.15 8.26 7.05
N ASP A 328 -24.05 7.99 6.34
CA ASP A 328 -23.70 8.65 5.08
C ASP A 328 -24.31 7.89 3.90
N ILE A 329 -24.98 8.62 2.99
CA ILE A 329 -25.35 8.09 1.67
C ILE A 329 -24.18 8.33 0.72
N ILE A 330 -23.83 7.30 -0.06
CA ILE A 330 -22.70 7.33 -0.98
C ILE A 330 -23.12 6.91 -2.39
N ALA A 331 -22.36 7.36 -3.39
CA ALA A 331 -22.55 6.98 -4.79
C ALA A 331 -21.26 6.42 -5.37
N LEU A 332 -21.32 5.25 -6.00
CA LEU A 332 -20.21 4.60 -6.70
C LEU A 332 -20.34 4.80 -8.20
N GLU A 333 -19.27 5.28 -8.84
CA GLU A 333 -19.19 5.33 -10.29
C GLU A 333 -18.82 3.98 -10.90
N ILE A 334 -19.75 3.40 -11.67
CA ILE A 334 -19.68 2.02 -12.15
C ILE A 334 -19.51 1.89 -13.66
N THR A 335 -19.41 2.99 -14.41
CA THR A 335 -19.18 2.94 -15.86
C THR A 335 -17.92 2.12 -16.20
N PRO A 336 -17.96 1.26 -17.23
CA PRO A 336 -16.82 0.43 -17.61
C PRO A 336 -15.54 1.23 -17.92
N GLU A 337 -14.37 0.69 -17.54
CA GLU A 337 -13.06 1.32 -17.83
C GLU A 337 -12.83 1.57 -19.34
N CYS A 338 -13.34 0.70 -20.21
CA CYS A 338 -13.21 0.84 -21.67
C CYS A 338 -13.89 2.10 -22.22
N ASP A 339 -14.98 2.56 -21.58
CA ASP A 339 -15.63 3.79 -22.00
C ASP A 339 -14.72 4.99 -21.72
N PHE A 340 -13.99 4.96 -20.59
CA PHE A 340 -13.02 5.99 -20.17
C PHE A 340 -11.71 5.99 -20.95
N SER A 341 -11.24 4.85 -21.46
CA SER A 341 -10.04 4.85 -22.30
C SER A 341 -10.30 5.43 -23.68
N GLN A 342 -11.54 5.31 -24.19
CA GLN A 342 -11.88 5.72 -25.56
C GLN A 342 -12.43 7.15 -25.71
N LYS A 343 -12.56 7.93 -24.63
CA LYS A 343 -13.19 9.28 -24.66
C LYS A 343 -14.63 9.29 -25.20
N ASN A 344 -15.31 8.15 -25.11
CA ASN A 344 -16.68 7.98 -25.61
C ASN A 344 -17.75 8.09 -24.51
N TRP A 345 -17.37 8.29 -23.25
CA TRP A 345 -18.31 8.39 -22.14
C TRP A 345 -19.04 9.75 -22.17
N LYS A 346 -20.27 9.75 -22.70
CA LYS A 346 -21.15 10.93 -22.61
C LYS A 346 -21.91 10.98 -21.29
N THR A 347 -21.98 9.85 -20.61
CA THR A 347 -22.77 9.66 -19.39
C THR A 347 -22.05 8.75 -18.41
N HIS A 348 -22.26 9.00 -17.12
CA HIS A 348 -21.76 8.20 -16.01
C HIS A 348 -22.89 7.39 -15.38
N LYS A 349 -22.56 6.23 -14.82
CA LYS A 349 -23.51 5.31 -14.20
C LYS A 349 -23.17 5.22 -12.72
N LEU A 350 -24.06 5.73 -11.90
CA LEU A 350 -23.92 5.72 -10.45
C LEU A 350 -24.79 4.65 -9.83
N ILE A 351 -24.26 3.96 -8.81
CA ILE A 351 -25.05 3.14 -7.88
C ILE A 351 -24.96 3.76 -6.51
N PHE A 352 -26.10 3.92 -5.85
CA PHE A 352 -26.18 4.48 -4.52
C PHE A 352 -26.09 3.40 -3.46
N GLY A 353 -25.60 3.80 -2.29
CA GLY A 353 -25.37 2.91 -1.17
C GLY A 353 -25.22 3.69 0.12
N ILE A 354 -24.71 3.00 1.13
CA ILE A 354 -24.52 3.57 2.46
C ILE A 354 -23.15 3.27 3.03
N LEU A 355 -22.70 4.20 3.84
CA LEU A 355 -21.56 4.08 4.72
C LEU A 355 -22.05 4.27 6.17
N ILE A 356 -22.00 3.19 6.93
CA ILE A 356 -22.62 3.10 8.26
C ILE A 356 -21.52 2.92 9.31
N PRO A 357 -21.52 3.67 10.43
CA PRO A 357 -20.73 3.32 11.60
C PRO A 357 -21.03 1.91 12.09
N ASP A 358 -19.98 1.20 12.47
CA ASP A 358 -20.08 -0.18 12.93
C ASP A 358 -20.92 -0.35 14.22
N GLU A 359 -21.04 0.71 15.01
CA GLU A 359 -21.81 0.78 16.26
C GLU A 359 -23.32 0.57 16.02
N ILE A 360 -23.83 0.97 14.86
CA ILE A 360 -25.26 0.83 14.50
C ILE A 360 -25.52 -0.40 13.60
N TYR A 361 -24.50 -1.22 13.33
CA TYR A 361 -24.62 -2.42 12.49
C TYR A 361 -25.72 -3.39 12.97
N ASN A 362 -25.89 -3.52 14.29
CA ASN A 362 -26.90 -4.42 14.89
C ASN A 362 -28.36 -4.03 14.60
N LYS A 363 -28.59 -2.84 14.05
CA LYS A 363 -29.91 -2.35 13.61
C LYS A 363 -30.18 -2.59 12.12
N THR A 364 -29.16 -3.02 11.38
CA THR A 364 -29.28 -3.33 9.94
C THR A 364 -29.97 -4.68 9.72
N LYS A 365 -30.55 -4.87 8.53
CA LYS A 365 -31.07 -6.16 8.06
C LYS A 365 -29.98 -7.22 7.84
N PHE A 366 -28.71 -6.80 7.82
CA PHE A 366 -27.56 -7.70 7.69
C PHE A 366 -27.20 -8.45 8.99
N TYR A 367 -27.71 -7.98 10.14
CA TYR A 367 -27.30 -8.47 11.44
C TYR A 367 -27.99 -9.80 11.81
N LYS A 368 -27.20 -10.81 12.19
CA LYS A 368 -27.66 -12.03 12.87
C LYS A 368 -27.19 -12.04 14.33
N LYS A 369 -28.02 -12.54 15.25
CA LYS A 369 -27.71 -12.63 16.70
C LYS A 369 -26.38 -13.32 17.00
N ASP A 370 -25.94 -14.23 16.13
CA ASP A 370 -24.67 -14.97 16.25
C ASP A 370 -23.46 -14.23 15.62
N LYS A 371 -23.54 -12.91 15.43
CA LYS A 371 -22.49 -12.00 14.91
C LYS A 371 -21.97 -12.27 13.48
N GLN A 372 -22.51 -13.24 12.76
CA GLN A 372 -22.23 -13.41 11.32
C GLN A 372 -23.06 -12.44 10.47
N ILE A 373 -22.48 -11.97 9.35
CA ILE A 373 -23.19 -11.23 8.31
C ILE A 373 -24.19 -12.20 7.66
N SER A 374 -25.49 -11.95 7.82
CA SER A 374 -26.56 -12.71 7.18
C SER A 374 -27.21 -11.86 6.09
N MET A 375 -27.40 -12.45 4.91
CA MET A 375 -28.22 -11.84 3.86
C MET A 375 -29.70 -12.25 3.97
N SER A 376 -30.09 -12.97 5.04
CA SER A 376 -31.48 -13.43 5.23
C SER A 376 -32.45 -12.24 5.29
N GLY A 377 -33.29 -12.08 4.27
CA GLY A 377 -34.25 -10.98 4.17
C GLY A 377 -33.72 -9.71 3.48
N VAL A 378 -32.50 -9.75 2.94
CA VAL A 378 -31.92 -8.67 2.13
C VAL A 378 -32.12 -9.01 0.65
N SER A 379 -32.49 -8.03 -0.15
CA SER A 379 -32.68 -8.20 -1.60
C SER A 379 -31.36 -8.55 -2.30
N ASP A 380 -31.44 -9.39 -3.34
CA ASP A 380 -30.31 -9.70 -4.23
C ASP A 380 -29.66 -8.47 -4.91
N SER A 381 -30.33 -7.32 -4.88
CA SER A 381 -29.80 -6.07 -5.41
C SER A 381 -28.70 -5.45 -4.52
N ILE A 382 -28.65 -5.82 -3.24
CA ILE A 382 -27.76 -5.22 -2.25
C ILE A 382 -26.46 -6.01 -2.15
N THR A 383 -25.33 -5.33 -2.28
CA THR A 383 -24.01 -5.94 -2.13
C THR A 383 -23.77 -6.32 -0.67
N LYS A 384 -23.10 -7.45 -0.43
CA LYS A 384 -22.69 -7.86 0.93
C LYS A 384 -21.91 -6.70 1.59
N PRO A 385 -22.25 -6.33 2.84
CA PRO A 385 -21.57 -5.22 3.50
C PRO A 385 -20.11 -5.57 3.77
N LEU A 386 -19.21 -4.65 3.45
CA LEU A 386 -17.78 -4.77 3.71
C LEU A 386 -17.42 -3.91 4.93
N LEU A 387 -16.88 -4.54 5.97
CA LEU A 387 -16.36 -3.82 7.12
C LEU A 387 -15.01 -3.18 6.75
N VAL A 388 -14.91 -1.87 6.91
CA VAL A 388 -13.76 -1.03 6.51
C VAL A 388 -13.44 -0.01 7.59
N ARG A 389 -12.34 0.71 7.44
CA ARG A 389 -11.85 1.73 8.35
C ARG A 389 -11.26 2.88 7.52
N LYS A 390 -11.77 4.10 7.72
CA LYS A 390 -11.23 5.30 7.04
C LYS A 390 -9.76 5.48 7.43
N SER A 391 -8.94 5.96 6.50
CA SER A 391 -7.52 6.26 6.76
C SER A 391 -7.39 7.18 7.98
N ARG A 392 -6.58 6.77 8.98
CA ARG A 392 -6.35 7.47 10.27
C ARG A 392 -7.54 7.58 11.24
N SER A 393 -8.72 7.04 10.92
CA SER A 393 -9.84 6.95 11.88
C SER A 393 -9.60 5.85 12.91
N SER A 394 -10.13 5.96 14.13
CA SER A 394 -10.26 4.86 15.08
C SER A 394 -11.54 4.02 14.87
N LYS A 395 -12.53 4.59 14.17
CA LYS A 395 -13.84 3.99 13.94
C LYS A 395 -13.87 3.10 12.71
N ASN A 396 -14.60 1.99 12.83
CA ASN A 396 -14.92 1.09 11.74
C ASN A 396 -16.27 1.48 11.12
N PHE A 397 -16.43 1.17 9.83
CA PHE A 397 -17.62 1.44 9.06
C PHE A 397 -17.98 0.21 8.23
N LEU A 398 -19.25 0.06 7.88
CA LEU A 398 -19.68 -0.86 6.83
C LEU A 398 -20.04 -0.08 5.58
N ILE A 399 -19.60 -0.58 4.43
CA ILE A 399 -19.97 -0.06 3.11
C ILE A 399 -20.80 -1.10 2.37
N SER A 400 -21.89 -0.67 1.73
CA SER A 400 -22.71 -1.51 0.86
C SER A 400 -23.44 -0.65 -0.17
N PHE A 401 -23.71 -1.21 -1.34
CA PHE A 401 -24.39 -0.57 -2.47
C PHE A 401 -25.65 -1.35 -2.84
N ASP A 402 -26.66 -0.67 -3.35
CA ASP A 402 -27.92 -1.28 -3.79
C ASP A 402 -28.17 -0.98 -5.27
N CYS A 403 -28.12 -2.02 -6.09
CA CYS A 403 -28.25 -1.93 -7.54
C CYS A 403 -29.62 -1.41 -8.01
N LEU A 404 -30.64 -1.38 -7.13
CA LEU A 404 -31.93 -0.75 -7.46
C LEU A 404 -31.84 0.77 -7.53
N PHE A 405 -31.01 1.37 -6.69
CA PHE A 405 -30.76 2.80 -6.75
C PHE A 405 -29.59 3.04 -7.71
N PHE A 406 -29.88 2.98 -9.00
CA PHE A 406 -28.91 3.35 -10.03
C PHE A 406 -29.38 4.58 -10.81
N LYS A 407 -28.45 5.37 -11.31
CA LYS A 407 -28.75 6.53 -12.14
C LYS A 407 -27.69 6.73 -13.20
N THR A 408 -28.13 7.06 -14.41
CA THR A 408 -27.26 7.56 -15.47
C THR A 408 -27.29 9.09 -15.45
N ILE A 409 -26.13 9.73 -15.39
CA ILE A 409 -25.99 11.19 -15.33
C ILE A 409 -25.07 11.70 -16.44
N LYS A 410 -25.16 13.00 -16.76
CA LYS A 410 -24.26 13.63 -17.73
C LYS A 410 -22.89 13.92 -17.11
N ASN A 411 -21.86 14.05 -17.94
CA ASN A 411 -20.48 14.28 -17.49
C ASN A 411 -20.33 15.57 -16.67
N GLU A 412 -21.04 16.63 -17.04
CA GLU A 412 -20.95 17.94 -16.37
C GLU A 412 -21.44 17.87 -14.91
N SER A 413 -22.41 16.99 -14.62
CA SER A 413 -23.04 16.85 -13.31
C SER A 413 -22.12 16.27 -12.24
N ILE A 414 -21.09 15.51 -12.62
CA ILE A 414 -20.19 14.83 -11.66
C ILE A 414 -18.80 15.49 -11.59
N SER A 415 -18.47 16.31 -12.58
CA SER A 415 -17.21 17.05 -12.60
C SER A 415 -17.05 17.97 -11.37
N GLY A 416 -15.84 17.98 -10.80
CA GLY A 416 -15.50 18.82 -9.64
C GLY A 416 -16.03 18.32 -8.30
N LEU A 417 -16.58 17.10 -8.21
CA LEU A 417 -16.91 16.47 -6.94
C LEU A 417 -15.70 15.74 -6.35
N ASN A 418 -15.48 15.91 -5.05
CA ASN A 418 -14.42 15.21 -4.32
C ASN A 418 -14.86 13.78 -3.98
N SER A 419 -14.09 12.80 -4.44
CA SER A 419 -14.28 11.40 -4.05
C SER A 419 -13.80 11.17 -2.61
N LEU A 420 -14.54 10.35 -1.86
CA LEU A 420 -14.16 9.89 -0.52
C LEU A 420 -12.98 8.90 -0.56
N PHE A 421 -13.02 7.99 -1.54
CA PHE A 421 -12.04 6.96 -1.84
C PHE A 421 -12.41 6.32 -3.19
N SER A 422 -11.56 5.44 -3.71
CA SER A 422 -11.90 4.55 -4.81
C SER A 422 -11.83 3.08 -4.39
N LEU A 423 -12.62 2.26 -5.06
CA LEU A 423 -12.59 0.81 -4.92
C LEU A 423 -11.45 0.24 -5.77
N ARG A 424 -10.67 -0.67 -5.19
CA ARG A 424 -9.65 -1.40 -5.94
C ARG A 424 -10.31 -2.36 -6.92
N LYS A 425 -9.65 -2.58 -8.06
CA LYS A 425 -10.18 -3.33 -9.21
C LYS A 425 -10.86 -4.66 -8.85
N PRO A 426 -10.30 -5.56 -8.01
CA PRO A 426 -10.97 -6.82 -7.70
C PRO A 426 -12.35 -6.63 -7.05
N PHE A 427 -12.47 -5.73 -6.07
CA PHE A 427 -13.74 -5.45 -5.40
C PHE A 427 -14.69 -4.67 -6.30
N PHE A 428 -14.18 -3.69 -7.05
CA PHE A 428 -14.97 -2.95 -8.03
C PHE A 428 -15.59 -3.88 -9.10
N SER A 429 -14.80 -4.78 -9.68
CA SER A 429 -15.27 -5.75 -10.68
C SER A 429 -16.33 -6.70 -10.12
N GLN A 430 -16.24 -7.09 -8.84
CA GLN A 430 -17.31 -7.86 -8.19
C GLN A 430 -18.62 -7.09 -8.13
N ILE A 431 -18.59 -5.80 -7.78
CA ILE A 431 -19.80 -4.96 -7.76
C ILE A 431 -20.34 -4.76 -9.19
N GLN A 432 -19.48 -4.54 -10.18
CA GLN A 432 -19.87 -4.49 -11.60
C GLN A 432 -20.57 -5.76 -12.04
N HIS A 433 -20.07 -6.92 -11.62
CA HIS A 433 -20.70 -8.20 -11.92
C HIS A 433 -22.07 -8.35 -11.25
N ILE A 434 -22.20 -7.98 -9.97
CA ILE A 434 -23.48 -7.98 -9.25
C ILE A 434 -24.49 -7.07 -9.96
N PHE A 435 -24.07 -5.85 -10.33
CA PHE A 435 -24.91 -4.88 -11.05
C PHE A 435 -25.34 -5.39 -12.43
N ALA A 436 -24.41 -5.92 -13.22
CA ALA A 436 -24.71 -6.48 -14.53
C ALA A 436 -25.70 -7.66 -14.43
N ASN A 437 -25.52 -8.53 -13.43
CA ASN A 437 -26.45 -9.63 -13.15
C ASN A 437 -27.80 -9.14 -12.63
N HIS A 438 -27.88 -7.97 -11.99
CA HIS A 438 -29.13 -7.39 -11.54
C HIS A 438 -29.93 -6.80 -12.72
N ILE A 439 -29.28 -5.98 -13.54
CA ILE A 439 -29.91 -5.34 -14.72
C ILE A 439 -30.30 -6.35 -15.79
N SER A 440 -29.52 -7.42 -15.96
CA SER A 440 -29.80 -8.43 -16.99
C SER A 440 -30.97 -9.34 -16.66
N ARG A 441 -31.53 -9.28 -15.44
CA ARG A 441 -32.71 -10.07 -15.05
C ARG A 441 -33.92 -9.61 -15.87
N PRO A 442 -34.49 -10.47 -16.73
CA PRO A 442 -35.72 -10.14 -17.43
C PRO A 442 -36.84 -9.94 -16.40
N GLY A 443 -37.34 -8.71 -16.28
CA GLY A 443 -38.58 -8.35 -15.62
C GLY A 443 -38.71 -8.67 -14.13
N LYS A 444 -38.46 -7.68 -13.27
CA LYS A 444 -39.48 -7.30 -12.29
C LYS A 444 -40.22 -6.09 -12.85
N ILE A 445 -41.17 -6.35 -13.73
CA ILE A 445 -42.16 -5.35 -14.15
C ILE A 445 -43.20 -5.35 -13.03
N GLU A 446 -42.99 -4.54 -12.00
CA GLU A 446 -44.06 -4.19 -11.07
C GLU A 446 -44.78 -2.98 -11.70
N PHE A 447 -45.98 -3.22 -12.22
CA PHE A 447 -46.91 -2.13 -12.52
C PHE A 447 -47.34 -1.55 -11.17
N ASN A 448 -47.00 -0.29 -10.91
CA ASN A 448 -47.62 0.49 -9.84
C ASN A 448 -49.10 0.75 -10.15
#